data_AF-N1ZE28-F1
#
_entry.id   AF-N1ZE28-F1
#
_cell.length_a   1.000
_cell.length_b   1.000
_cell.length_c   1.000
_cell.angle_alpha   90.00
_cell.angle_beta   90.00
_cell.angle_gamma   90.00
#
_symmetry.space_group_name_H-M   'P 1'
#
loop_
_entity.id
_entity.type
_entity.pdbx_description
1 polymer ?
#
loop_
_entity_poly.entity_id
_entity_poly.type
_entity_poly.pdbx_seq_one_letter_code
_entity_poly.pdbx_strand_id
1 'polypeptide(L)'
;MIKATIYHNSRKQLCGYCISGHAGFAQKGEDIVCAAVSILAINTVNAIEQLTTTHFHCNANEQKGGYLKIILSDAEKGINHDTELLLKAMVMGLEDLSKEYKKYIRLNYEEV
;
A
#
# COMPACT_ATOMS: atom_id res chain seq x y z
N MET A 1 -3.36 -12.70 -8.53
CA MET A 1 -3.27 -12.66 -7.04
C MET A 1 -2.35 -11.53 -6.61
N ILE A 2 -2.95 -10.53 -5.96
CA ILE A 2 -2.33 -9.36 -5.38
C ILE A 2 -1.62 -9.74 -4.07
N LYS A 3 -0.42 -9.20 -3.87
CA LYS A 3 0.29 -9.24 -2.60
C LYS A 3 0.52 -7.82 -2.12
N ALA A 4 0.01 -7.49 -0.95
CA ALA A 4 0.26 -6.24 -0.26
C ALA A 4 1.11 -6.54 0.98
N THR A 5 2.28 -5.92 1.08
CA THR A 5 3.17 -5.99 2.23
C THR A 5 3.19 -4.61 2.88
N ILE A 6 2.90 -4.56 4.17
CA ILE A 6 2.87 -3.35 4.98
C ILE A 6 4.13 -3.29 5.84
N TYR A 7 4.84 -2.16 5.78
CA TYR A 7 6.11 -1.99 6.48
C TYR A 7 5.91 -1.22 7.78
N HIS A 8 6.54 -1.72 8.84
CA HIS A 8 6.64 -1.04 10.13
C HIS A 8 8.11 -0.81 10.48
N ASN A 9 8.41 0.32 11.12
CA ASN A 9 9.73 0.54 11.71
C ASN A 9 9.83 -0.13 13.09
N SER A 10 11.01 -0.09 13.70
CA SER A 10 11.27 -0.57 15.07
C SER A 10 10.40 0.07 16.17
N ARG A 11 9.77 1.22 15.88
CA ARG A 11 8.81 1.90 16.76
C ARG A 11 7.37 1.45 16.54
N LYS A 12 7.14 0.44 15.71
CA LYS A 12 5.83 -0.09 15.30
C LYS A 12 4.94 0.93 14.58
N GLN A 13 5.54 1.95 13.96
CA GLN A 13 4.82 2.90 13.11
C GLN A 13 4.83 2.43 11.66
N LEU A 14 3.72 2.65 10.95
CA LEU A 14 3.65 2.39 9.52
C LEU A 14 4.60 3.31 8.75
N CYS A 15 5.56 2.73 8.04
CA CYS A 15 6.59 3.49 7.33
C CYS A 15 6.61 3.24 5.82
N GLY A 16 5.66 2.46 5.29
CA GLY A 16 5.54 2.24 3.86
C GLY A 16 4.72 1.00 3.52
N TYR A 17 4.67 0.69 2.23
CA TYR A 17 4.02 -0.50 1.71
C TYR A 17 4.62 -0.92 0.36
N CYS A 18 4.38 -2.16 -0.02
CA CYS A 18 4.70 -2.71 -1.32
C CYS A 18 3.51 -3.53 -1.84
N ILE A 19 3.01 -3.22 -3.02
CA ILE A 19 1.92 -3.95 -3.67
C ILE A 19 2.42 -4.48 -5.01
N SER A 20 2.11 -5.74 -5.28
CA SER A 20 2.43 -6.40 -6.55
C SER A 20 1.28 -7.25 -7.04
N GLY A 21 1.21 -7.48 -8.36
CA GLY A 21 0.15 -8.30 -8.96
C GLY A 21 -1.19 -7.59 -9.09
N HIS A 22 -1.19 -6.25 -9.09
CA HIS A 22 -2.38 -5.39 -9.20
C HIS A 22 -2.66 -4.88 -10.63
N ALA A 23 -1.83 -5.25 -11.62
CA ALA A 23 -1.97 -4.87 -13.02
C ALA A 23 -1.95 -6.09 -13.95
N GLY A 24 -2.44 -5.93 -15.17
CA GLY A 24 -2.61 -7.01 -16.17
C GLY A 24 -4.07 -7.40 -16.40
N PHE A 25 -4.35 -8.10 -17.50
CA PHE A 25 -5.69 -8.59 -17.81
C PHE A 25 -6.07 -9.70 -16.84
N ALA A 26 -6.95 -9.41 -15.88
CA ALA A 26 -7.39 -10.38 -14.92
C ALA A 26 -8.68 -11.08 -15.39
N GLN A 27 -9.02 -12.21 -14.78
CA GLN A 27 -10.32 -12.83 -15.02
C GLN A 27 -11.42 -11.95 -14.43
N LYS A 28 -12.64 -12.04 -15.01
CA LYS A 28 -13.82 -11.32 -14.55
C LYS A 28 -13.98 -11.42 -13.01
N GLY A 29 -13.92 -10.28 -12.32
CA GLY A 29 -14.00 -10.17 -10.86
C GLY A 29 -12.67 -9.83 -10.19
N GLU A 30 -11.53 -10.32 -10.70
CA GLU A 30 -10.20 -9.92 -10.22
C GLU A 30 -9.90 -8.46 -10.59
N ASP A 31 -10.38 -7.99 -11.75
CA ASP A 31 -10.24 -6.59 -12.18
C ASP A 31 -10.84 -5.58 -11.18
N ILE A 32 -11.95 -5.94 -10.52
CA ILE A 32 -12.60 -5.07 -9.52
C ILE A 32 -11.74 -4.97 -8.26
N VAL A 33 -11.14 -6.07 -7.83
CA VAL A 33 -10.24 -6.09 -6.67
C VAL A 33 -8.95 -5.32 -7.00
N CYS A 34 -8.39 -5.49 -8.20
CA CYS A 34 -7.26 -4.70 -8.67
C CYS A 34 -7.54 -3.20 -8.65
N ALA A 35 -8.71 -2.78 -9.15
CA ALA A 35 -9.14 -1.38 -9.12
C ALA A 35 -9.27 -0.86 -7.68
N ALA A 36 -9.91 -1.62 -6.78
CA ALA A 36 -10.07 -1.26 -5.37
C ALA A 36 -8.71 -1.09 -4.65
N VAL A 37 -7.79 -2.02 -4.85
CA VAL A 37 -6.43 -1.92 -4.29
C VAL A 37 -5.67 -0.74 -4.88
N SER A 38 -5.79 -0.52 -6.20
CA SER A 38 -5.09 0.57 -6.88
C SER A 38 -5.56 1.93 -6.38
N ILE A 39 -6.87 2.14 -6.21
CA ILE A 39 -7.37 3.42 -5.70
C ILE A 39 -6.94 3.65 -4.26
N LEU A 40 -6.97 2.63 -3.39
CA LEU A 40 -6.50 2.76 -2.01
C LEU A 40 -5.01 3.13 -1.96
N ALA A 41 -4.17 2.42 -2.70
CA ALA A 41 -2.73 2.63 -2.68
C ALA A 41 -2.32 3.97 -3.31
N ILE A 42 -2.80 4.24 -4.52
CA ILE A 42 -2.40 5.43 -5.28
C ILE A 42 -2.95 6.70 -4.61
N ASN A 43 -4.22 6.67 -4.16
CA ASN A 43 -4.77 7.83 -3.44
C ASN A 43 -4.02 8.11 -2.14
N THR A 44 -3.57 7.07 -1.43
CA THR A 44 -2.83 7.26 -0.18
C THR A 44 -1.50 7.96 -0.42
N VAL A 45 -0.70 7.55 -1.41
CA VAL A 45 0.56 8.25 -1.70
C VAL A 45 0.32 9.67 -2.21
N ASN A 46 -0.71 9.89 -3.03
CA ASN A 46 -1.08 11.24 -3.48
C ASN A 46 -1.52 12.13 -2.31
N ALA A 47 -2.29 11.58 -1.35
CA ALA A 47 -2.71 12.30 -0.16
C ALA A 47 -1.53 12.63 0.75
N ILE A 48 -0.56 11.72 0.90
CA ILE A 48 0.68 11.99 1.64
C ILE A 48 1.45 13.13 0.99
N GLU A 49 1.59 13.11 -0.34
CA GLU A 49 2.29 14.16 -1.10
C GLU A 49 1.60 15.52 -1.02
N GLN A 50 0.26 15.56 -1.11
CA GLN A 50 -0.49 16.82 -1.21
C GLN A 50 -0.94 17.39 0.14
N LEU A 51 -1.17 16.55 1.14
CA LEU A 51 -1.78 16.95 2.42
C LEU A 51 -0.80 16.91 3.59
N THR A 52 0.44 16.48 3.37
CA THR A 52 1.47 16.41 4.43
C THR A 52 2.80 16.97 3.94
N THR A 53 3.76 17.14 4.85
CA THR A 53 5.14 17.52 4.51
C THR A 53 6.07 16.31 4.45
N THR A 54 5.54 15.09 4.39
CA THR A 54 6.36 13.87 4.45
C THR A 54 6.89 13.48 3.08
N HIS A 55 8.20 13.34 2.98
CA HIS A 55 8.84 12.82 1.78
C HIS A 55 8.84 11.28 1.78
N PHE A 56 8.84 10.70 0.57
CA PHE A 56 8.87 9.26 0.38
C PHE A 56 9.66 8.89 -0.87
N HIS A 57 10.14 7.65 -0.89
CA HIS A 57 10.70 7.02 -2.08
C HIS A 57 9.62 6.17 -2.74
N CYS A 58 9.39 6.40 -4.03
CA CYS A 58 8.47 5.63 -4.86
C CYS A 58 9.25 4.81 -5.89
N ASN A 59 8.93 3.53 -6.00
CA ASN A 59 9.35 2.66 -7.08
C ASN A 59 8.11 1.98 -7.66
N ALA A 60 7.81 2.25 -8.92
CA ALA A 60 6.67 1.69 -9.62
C ALA A 60 7.10 1.06 -10.95
N ASN A 61 6.46 -0.06 -11.29
CA ASN A 61 6.65 -0.74 -12.56
C ASN A 61 5.35 -1.43 -12.99
N GLU A 62 4.83 -1.09 -14.17
CA GLU A 62 3.59 -1.68 -14.69
C GLU A 62 3.80 -3.07 -15.33
N GLN A 63 5.04 -3.45 -15.62
CA GLN A 63 5.37 -4.74 -16.22
C GLN A 63 5.18 -5.89 -15.22
N LYS A 64 5.02 -7.12 -15.75
CA LYS A 64 4.93 -8.37 -14.96
C LYS A 64 3.88 -8.35 -13.85
N GLY A 65 2.74 -7.71 -14.10
CA GLY A 65 1.60 -7.73 -13.18
C GLY A 65 1.50 -6.52 -12.25
N GLY A 66 2.29 -5.47 -12.46
CA GLY A 66 2.22 -4.24 -11.67
C GLY A 66 2.95 -4.35 -10.33
N TYR A 67 3.65 -3.29 -9.98
CA TYR A 67 4.44 -3.13 -8.78
C TYR A 67 4.40 -1.67 -8.34
N LEU A 68 4.17 -1.45 -7.04
CA LEU A 68 4.25 -0.14 -6.39
C LEU A 68 4.84 -0.32 -5.01
N LYS A 69 5.99 0.29 -4.74
CA LYS A 69 6.62 0.34 -3.43
C LYS A 69 6.82 1.78 -2.99
N ILE A 70 6.30 2.10 -1.82
CA ILE A 70 6.44 3.38 -1.13
C ILE A 70 7.15 3.16 0.19
N ILE A 71 8.20 3.94 0.47
CA ILE A 71 8.89 3.97 1.77
C ILE A 71 9.02 5.43 2.19
N LEU A 72 8.56 5.77 3.40
CA LEU A 72 8.69 7.11 3.94
C LEU A 72 10.16 7.43 4.26
N SER A 73 10.64 8.62 3.89
CA SER A 73 12.05 9.01 4.06
C SER A 73 12.46 9.16 5.53
N ASP A 74 11.51 9.42 6.43
CA ASP A 74 11.75 9.59 7.87
C ASP A 74 11.44 8.33 8.70
N ALA A 75 11.45 7.14 8.08
CA ALA A 75 11.14 5.87 8.74
C ALA A 75 11.90 5.66 10.07
N GLU A 76 13.16 6.09 10.15
CA GLU A 76 14.00 5.94 11.35
C GLU A 76 13.78 7.04 12.41
N LYS A 77 13.35 8.24 12.00
CA LYS A 77 13.18 9.41 12.88
C LYS A 77 11.79 9.48 13.51
N GLY A 78 10.86 8.70 12.99
CA GLY A 78 9.47 8.65 13.41
C GLY A 78 8.54 9.26 12.37
N ILE A 79 7.36 8.69 12.26
CA ILE A 79 6.39 9.07 11.22
C ILE A 79 5.47 10.16 11.75
N ASN A 80 5.21 11.18 10.91
CA ASN A 80 4.23 12.22 11.17
C ASN A 80 2.84 11.61 11.40
N HIS A 81 2.07 12.17 12.35
CA HIS A 81 0.76 11.66 12.72
C HIS A 81 -0.21 11.53 11.53
N ASP A 82 -0.32 12.56 10.70
CA ASP A 82 -1.27 12.61 9.58
C ASP A 82 -0.89 11.60 8.50
N THR A 83 0.41 11.46 8.23
CA THR A 83 0.93 10.44 7.30
C THR A 83 0.64 9.03 7.82
N GLU A 84 0.89 8.77 9.10
CA GLU A 84 0.59 7.47 9.71
C GLU A 84 -0.92 7.20 9.70
N LEU A 85 -1.76 8.22 9.89
CA LEU A 85 -3.21 8.12 9.83
C LEU A 85 -3.69 7.73 8.43
N LEU A 86 -3.15 8.37 7.37
CA LEU A 86 -3.46 8.02 5.99
C LEU A 86 -3.04 6.57 5.67
N LEU A 87 -1.86 6.15 6.12
CA LEU A 87 -1.42 4.76 5.97
C LEU A 87 -2.31 3.79 6.74
N LYS A 88 -2.74 4.11 7.97
CA LYS A 88 -3.67 3.28 8.75
C LYS A 88 -5.02 3.15 8.05
N ALA A 89 -5.54 4.23 7.48
CA ALA A 89 -6.79 4.21 6.72
C ALA A 89 -6.68 3.31 5.48
N MET A 90 -5.57 3.38 4.75
CA MET A 90 -5.28 2.48 3.63
C MET A 90 -5.22 1.02 4.07
N VAL A 91 -4.48 0.73 5.14
CA VAL A 91 -4.32 -0.63 5.69
C VAL A 91 -5.66 -1.21 6.12
N MET A 92 -6.52 -0.43 6.78
CA MET A 92 -7.88 -0.83 7.12
C MET A 92 -8.68 -1.28 5.88
N GLY A 93 -8.63 -0.49 4.81
CA GLY A 93 -9.28 -0.87 3.54
C GLY A 93 -8.69 -2.15 2.92
N LEU A 94 -7.37 -2.33 2.96
CA LEU A 94 -6.71 -3.54 2.45
C LEU A 94 -7.02 -4.78 3.30
N GLU A 95 -7.14 -4.63 4.62
CA GLU A 95 -7.54 -5.71 5.52
C GLU A 95 -8.97 -6.17 5.23
N ASP A 96 -9.89 -5.24 4.99
CA ASP A 96 -11.28 -5.57 4.66
C ASP A 96 -11.38 -6.26 3.30
N LEU A 97 -10.64 -5.76 2.29
CA LEU A 97 -10.50 -6.46 1.02
C LEU A 97 -9.89 -7.85 1.19
N SER A 98 -8.89 -8.03 2.07
CA SER A 98 -8.28 -9.33 2.30
C SER A 98 -9.21 -10.34 2.96
N LYS A 99 -10.11 -9.88 3.84
CA LYS A 99 -11.14 -10.73 4.47
C LYS A 99 -12.19 -11.18 3.46
N GLU A 100 -12.71 -10.24 2.66
CA GLU A 100 -13.81 -10.50 1.72
C GLU A 100 -13.32 -11.21 0.44
N TYR A 101 -12.17 -10.80 -0.08
CA TYR A 101 -11.60 -11.25 -1.36
C TYR A 101 -10.30 -12.06 -1.18
N LYS A 102 -10.22 -12.89 -0.14
CA LYS A 102 -9.04 -13.72 0.23
C LYS A 102 -8.42 -14.57 -0.89
N LYS A 103 -9.18 -14.88 -1.94
CA LYS A 103 -8.68 -15.60 -3.13
C LYS A 103 -7.80 -14.73 -4.02
N TYR A 104 -7.98 -13.41 -3.97
CA TYR A 104 -7.39 -12.44 -4.87
C TYR A 104 -6.29 -11.62 -4.23
N ILE A 105 -6.38 -11.32 -2.92
CA ILE A 105 -5.40 -10.50 -2.20
C ILE A 105 -4.90 -11.19 -0.94
N ARG A 106 -3.59 -11.07 -0.69
CA ARG A 106 -2.95 -11.40 0.59
C ARG A 106 -2.27 -10.17 1.17
N LEU A 107 -2.48 -9.96 2.46
CA LEU A 107 -1.83 -8.91 3.25
C LEU A 107 -0.75 -9.51 4.15
N ASN A 108 0.45 -8.93 4.12
CA ASN A 108 1.58 -9.31 4.97
C ASN A 108 2.10 -8.09 5.72
N TYR A 109 2.80 -8.34 6.82
CA TYR A 109 3.44 -7.31 7.64
C TYR A 109 4.92 -7.64 7.79
N GLU A 110 5.78 -6.65 7.56
CA GLU A 110 7.23 -6.78 7.65
C GLU A 110 7.81 -5.60 8.47
N GLU A 111 8.80 -5.90 9.31
CA GLU A 111 9.60 -4.89 10.00
C GLU A 111 10.80 -4.51 9.14
N VAL A 112 11.10 -3.21 9.01
CA VAL A 112 12.20 -2.66 8.20
C VAL A 112 13.03 -1.64 8.96
#